data_AF-A0A344UVN4-F1
#
_entry.id   AF-A0A344UVN4-F1
#
_cell.length_a   1.000
_cell.length_b   1.000
_cell.length_c   1.000
_cell.angle_alpha   90.00
_cell.angle_beta   90.00
_cell.angle_gamma   90.00
#
_symmetry.space_group_name_H-M   'P 1'
#
loop_
_entity.id
_entity.type
_entity.pdbx_description
1 polymer ?
#
loop_
_entity_poly.entity_id
_entity_poly.type
_entity_poly.pdbx_seq_one_letter_code
_entity_poly.pdbx_strand_id
1 'polypeptide(L)'
;MFTASLGVFLFGLLAAIAGGAVGAAIGGNYAFVMTGFMVLASWGMFAATGNSFGLDYLAFGPFFGPHVAFAGGVAGSIYATYKSYMTDGKDVNTPLAGLGKPDVLLIGSLFGVFGYVVQIGISNIPWFGAHTDSVALTVLISGLTARWVFGGLKKQLFTGSLHNPELFHEDATSFPAKIKPGPNGRWLEWQEKPGQLLAIGSLFGIFAGFVSLMLASEVGAHFTKMGLANDLAASKGNSFAFGISAVIILFLITNRNMPVQHHVTITAGLGAIQFYPIVMGASFAWTSVATWNSHAWLMAFVALLIAGVFGIMAAAFAELAARLWYNRGTSHIDPPAAAIWISNTIVVSLAALLS
;
A
#
# COMPACT_ATOMS: atom_id res chain seq x y z
N MET A 1 -15.10 5.04 10.22
CA MET A 1 -16.05 5.70 9.31
C MET A 1 -17.30 4.86 9.06
N PHE A 2 -17.16 3.60 8.67
CA PHE A 2 -18.32 2.76 8.33
C PHE A 2 -19.07 2.11 9.50
N THR A 3 -18.66 2.39 10.73
CA THR A 3 -19.24 1.84 11.96
C THR A 3 -20.20 2.80 12.65
N ALA A 4 -20.50 3.95 12.05
CA ALA A 4 -21.32 5.00 12.66
C ALA A 4 -22.79 4.61 12.86
N SER A 5 -23.33 3.74 12.00
CA SER A 5 -24.67 3.16 12.13
C SER A 5 -24.77 1.88 11.32
N LEU A 6 -25.79 1.07 11.59
CA LEU A 6 -26.09 -0.12 10.78
C LEU A 6 -26.31 0.23 9.30
N GLY A 7 -26.98 1.35 9.00
CA GLY A 7 -27.21 1.78 7.62
C GLY A 7 -25.92 2.12 6.88
N VAL A 8 -25.00 2.84 7.53
CA VAL A 8 -23.69 3.18 6.94
C VAL A 8 -22.84 1.91 6.72
N PHE A 9 -22.90 0.97 7.67
CA PHE A 9 -22.22 -0.31 7.54
C PHE A 9 -22.75 -1.13 6.35
N LEU A 10 -24.07 -1.29 6.25
CA LEU A 10 -24.68 -2.04 5.15
C LEU A 10 -24.46 -1.38 3.79
N PHE A 11 -24.47 -0.05 3.73
CA PHE A 11 -24.12 0.70 2.52
C PHE A 11 -22.69 0.41 2.07
N GLY A 12 -21.72 0.51 2.99
CA GLY A 12 -20.32 0.21 2.68
C GLY A 12 -20.09 -1.27 2.34
N LEU A 13 -20.82 -2.18 2.99
CA LEU A 13 -20.76 -3.61 2.69
C LEU A 13 -21.23 -3.92 1.27
N LEU A 14 -22.35 -3.33 0.83
CA LEU A 14 -22.84 -3.50 -0.53
C LEU A 14 -21.85 -2.93 -1.56
N ALA A 15 -21.27 -1.75 -1.26
CA ALA A 15 -20.23 -1.17 -2.08
C ALA A 15 -18.98 -2.07 -2.13
N ALA A 16 -18.59 -2.71 -1.03
CA ALA A 16 -17.44 -3.61 -0.97
C ALA A 16 -17.66 -4.92 -1.76
N ILE A 17 -18.88 -5.46 -1.77
CA ILE A 17 -19.28 -6.58 -2.64
C ILE A 17 -19.00 -6.20 -4.11
N ALA A 18 -19.54 -5.06 -4.54
CA ALA A 18 -19.37 -4.59 -5.91
C ALA A 18 -17.91 -4.21 -6.22
N GLY A 19 -17.21 -3.54 -5.31
CA GLY A 19 -15.81 -3.14 -5.46
C GLY A 19 -14.87 -4.33 -5.62
N GLY A 20 -15.08 -5.40 -4.84
CA GLY A 20 -14.34 -6.65 -5.00
C GLY A 20 -14.60 -7.32 -6.34
N ALA A 21 -15.86 -7.33 -6.81
CA ALA A 21 -16.22 -7.85 -8.14
C ALA A 21 -15.56 -7.04 -9.27
N VAL A 22 -15.59 -5.70 -9.18
CA VAL A 22 -14.96 -4.79 -10.14
C VAL A 22 -13.45 -4.99 -10.16
N GLY A 23 -12.82 -5.12 -8.99
CA GLY A 23 -11.39 -5.40 -8.87
C GLY A 23 -10.97 -6.71 -9.53
N ALA A 24 -11.76 -7.77 -9.35
CA ALA A 24 -11.59 -9.02 -10.10
C ALA A 24 -11.82 -8.83 -11.61
N ALA A 25 -12.87 -8.11 -12.01
CA ALA A 25 -13.23 -7.93 -13.40
C ALA A 25 -12.11 -7.28 -14.21
N ILE A 26 -11.51 -6.20 -13.69
CA ILE A 26 -10.48 -5.43 -14.39
C ILE A 26 -9.05 -5.92 -14.13
N GLY A 27 -8.83 -6.76 -13.11
CA GLY A 27 -7.52 -7.22 -12.68
C GLY A 27 -6.97 -6.40 -11.51
N GLY A 28 -6.24 -7.06 -10.60
CA GLY A 28 -5.74 -6.46 -9.37
C GLY A 28 -4.91 -5.20 -9.60
N ASN A 29 -3.86 -5.28 -10.43
CA ASN A 29 -2.99 -4.13 -10.66
C ASN A 29 -3.71 -2.96 -11.36
N TYR A 30 -4.67 -3.23 -12.25
CA TYR A 30 -5.51 -2.16 -12.81
C TYR A 30 -6.38 -1.49 -11.74
N ALA A 31 -6.95 -2.26 -10.82
CA ALA A 31 -7.68 -1.71 -9.68
C ALA A 31 -6.78 -0.86 -8.76
N PHE A 32 -5.53 -1.28 -8.55
CA PHE A 32 -4.54 -0.50 -7.78
C PHE A 32 -4.13 0.80 -8.49
N VAL A 33 -4.01 0.78 -9.82
CA VAL A 33 -3.81 2.01 -10.61
C VAL A 33 -4.99 2.98 -10.43
N MET A 34 -6.22 2.46 -10.39
CA MET A 34 -7.41 3.28 -10.12
C MET A 34 -7.39 3.87 -8.71
N THR A 35 -6.89 3.16 -7.70
CA THR A 35 -6.58 3.73 -6.38
C THR A 35 -5.71 4.97 -6.53
N GLY A 36 -4.64 4.91 -7.33
CA GLY A 36 -3.74 6.03 -7.58
C GLY A 36 -4.45 7.26 -8.14
N PHE A 37 -5.27 7.08 -9.18
CA PHE A 37 -6.07 8.17 -9.74
C PHE A 37 -7.06 8.76 -8.71
N MET A 38 -7.71 7.91 -7.92
CA MET A 38 -8.62 8.36 -6.87
C MET A 38 -7.89 9.16 -5.79
N VAL A 39 -6.68 8.76 -5.39
CA VAL A 39 -5.86 9.53 -4.44
C VAL A 39 -5.57 10.93 -5.00
N LEU A 40 -5.13 11.05 -6.25
CA LEU A 40 -4.79 12.34 -6.85
C LEU A 40 -6.01 13.25 -7.00
N ALA A 41 -7.14 12.71 -7.47
CA ALA A 41 -8.40 13.46 -7.54
C ALA A 41 -8.87 13.90 -6.14
N SER A 42 -8.74 13.02 -5.15
CA SER A 42 -9.13 13.29 -3.77
C SER A 42 -8.27 14.35 -3.11
N TRP A 43 -7.00 14.43 -3.46
CA TRP A 43 -6.13 15.52 -3.01
C TRP A 43 -6.56 16.88 -3.54
N GLY A 44 -7.00 16.97 -4.80
CA GLY A 44 -7.57 18.21 -5.33
C GLY A 44 -8.81 18.64 -4.56
N MET A 45 -9.73 17.71 -4.30
CA MET A 45 -10.94 17.98 -3.51
C MET A 45 -10.60 18.36 -2.06
N PHE A 46 -9.67 17.65 -1.44
CA PHE A 46 -9.24 17.88 -0.06
C PHE A 46 -8.60 19.26 0.08
N ALA A 47 -7.66 19.62 -0.79
CA ALA A 47 -7.02 20.93 -0.77
C ALA A 47 -8.01 22.09 -0.98
N ALA A 48 -9.05 21.88 -1.79
CA ALA A 48 -10.06 22.91 -2.07
C ALA A 48 -11.13 23.07 -0.97
N THR A 49 -11.41 22.02 -0.19
CA THR A 49 -12.58 21.99 0.71
C THR A 49 -12.25 21.71 2.17
N GLY A 50 -11.07 21.17 2.47
CA GLY A 50 -10.73 20.62 3.78
C GLY A 50 -11.39 19.28 4.09
N ASN A 51 -12.18 18.71 3.17
CA ASN A 51 -12.93 17.48 3.41
C ASN A 51 -12.23 16.26 2.80
N SER A 52 -11.93 15.26 3.63
CA SER A 52 -11.22 14.03 3.24
C SER A 52 -12.10 12.96 2.58
N PHE A 53 -13.38 13.24 2.30
CA PHE A 53 -14.31 12.22 1.78
C PHE A 53 -13.77 11.46 0.55
N GLY A 54 -13.07 12.14 -0.36
CA GLY A 54 -12.48 11.48 -1.52
C GLY A 54 -11.46 10.41 -1.10
N LEU A 55 -10.59 10.75 -0.15
CA LEU A 55 -9.60 9.81 0.37
C LEU A 55 -10.28 8.67 1.13
N ASP A 56 -11.29 8.98 1.94
CA ASP A 56 -11.87 8.01 2.85
C ASP A 56 -12.88 7.05 2.19
N TYR A 57 -13.59 7.50 1.14
CA TYR A 57 -14.60 6.69 0.45
C TYR A 57 -14.14 6.18 -0.92
N LEU A 58 -13.41 7.00 -1.70
CA LEU A 58 -13.03 6.66 -3.07
C LEU A 58 -11.69 5.95 -3.13
N ALA A 59 -10.65 6.53 -2.52
CA ALA A 59 -9.29 6.03 -2.61
C ALA A 59 -8.98 4.90 -1.63
N PHE A 60 -9.37 5.06 -0.36
CA PHE A 60 -9.08 4.10 0.72
C PHE A 60 -10.36 3.52 1.34
N GLY A 61 -11.50 3.68 0.66
CA GLY A 61 -12.79 3.11 1.07
C GLY A 61 -13.26 1.95 0.17
N PRO A 62 -14.53 1.54 0.25
CA PRO A 62 -15.10 0.41 -0.48
C PRO A 62 -15.08 0.52 -2.02
N PHE A 63 -14.77 1.69 -2.58
CA PHE A 63 -14.72 1.88 -4.04
C PHE A 63 -13.42 1.33 -4.65
N PHE A 64 -12.30 2.03 -4.51
CA PHE A 64 -10.98 1.58 -4.99
C PHE A 64 -9.96 1.39 -3.87
N GLY A 65 -10.41 1.24 -2.61
CA GLY A 65 -9.55 0.83 -1.52
C GLY A 65 -8.81 -0.46 -1.87
N PRO A 66 -7.46 -0.51 -1.74
CA PRO A 66 -6.69 -1.70 -2.10
C PRO A 66 -7.14 -2.96 -1.36
N HIS A 67 -7.57 -2.82 -0.11
CA HIS A 67 -8.09 -3.91 0.70
C HIS A 67 -9.40 -4.51 0.17
N VAL A 68 -10.12 -3.82 -0.73
CA VAL A 68 -11.36 -4.28 -1.36
C VAL A 68 -11.11 -4.65 -2.83
N ALA A 69 -10.74 -3.67 -3.66
CA ALA A 69 -10.68 -3.87 -5.11
C ALA A 69 -9.42 -4.66 -5.53
N PHE A 70 -8.23 -4.21 -5.14
CA PHE A 70 -6.98 -4.94 -5.44
C PHE A 70 -6.98 -6.33 -4.80
N ALA A 71 -7.35 -6.43 -3.52
CA ALA A 71 -7.45 -7.72 -2.82
C ALA A 71 -8.46 -8.68 -3.48
N GLY A 72 -9.61 -8.17 -3.93
CA GLY A 72 -10.59 -8.94 -4.70
C GLY A 72 -10.01 -9.44 -6.03
N GLY A 73 -9.25 -8.59 -6.74
CA GLY A 73 -8.52 -8.98 -7.95
C GLY A 73 -7.47 -10.06 -7.72
N VAL A 74 -6.66 -9.90 -6.68
CA VAL A 74 -5.66 -10.89 -6.26
C VAL A 74 -6.34 -12.23 -5.97
N ALA A 75 -7.37 -12.25 -5.12
CA ALA A 75 -8.08 -13.48 -4.77
C ALA A 75 -8.74 -14.15 -5.98
N GLY A 76 -9.31 -13.34 -6.88
CA GLY A 76 -9.86 -13.79 -8.16
C GLY A 76 -8.82 -14.52 -9.01
N SER A 77 -7.62 -13.95 -9.19
CA SER A 77 -6.53 -14.57 -9.95
C SER A 77 -6.09 -15.91 -9.34
N ILE A 78 -5.97 -15.96 -8.02
CA ILE A 78 -5.55 -17.19 -7.32
C ILE A 78 -6.61 -18.27 -7.48
N TYR A 79 -7.88 -17.90 -7.34
CA TYR A 79 -9.00 -18.82 -7.55
C TYR A 79 -9.11 -19.29 -9.00
N ALA A 80 -8.94 -18.39 -9.97
CA ALA A 80 -8.94 -18.74 -11.39
C ALA A 80 -7.85 -19.77 -11.70
N THR A 81 -6.65 -19.62 -11.14
CA THR A 81 -5.57 -20.61 -11.26
C THR A 81 -5.89 -21.93 -10.54
N TYR A 82 -6.50 -21.88 -9.36
CA TYR A 82 -7.00 -23.07 -8.65
C TYR A 82 -8.00 -23.85 -9.52
N LYS A 83 -8.91 -23.16 -10.22
CA LYS A 83 -9.87 -23.72 -11.18
C LYS A 83 -9.27 -24.07 -12.54
N SER A 84 -7.98 -23.82 -12.75
CA SER A 84 -7.28 -24.02 -14.03
C SER A 84 -7.81 -23.16 -15.18
N TYR A 85 -8.43 -22.02 -14.88
CA TYR A 85 -8.79 -20.99 -15.85
C TYR A 85 -7.60 -20.09 -16.20
N MET A 86 -6.61 -20.05 -15.33
CA MET A 86 -5.31 -19.39 -15.52
C MET A 86 -4.18 -20.37 -15.16
N THR A 87 -2.97 -20.06 -15.65
CA THR A 87 -1.77 -20.87 -15.41
C THR A 87 -0.92 -20.38 -14.25
N ASP A 88 -1.01 -19.09 -13.91
CA ASP A 88 -0.20 -18.46 -12.87
C ASP A 88 -1.07 -17.69 -11.87
N GLY A 89 -1.02 -18.08 -10.60
CA GLY A 89 -1.72 -17.40 -9.50
C GLY A 89 -1.04 -16.10 -9.05
N LYS A 90 0.15 -15.79 -9.58
CA LYS A 90 0.85 -14.52 -9.36
C LYS A 90 0.42 -13.43 -10.35
N ASP A 91 -0.19 -13.82 -11.46
CA ASP A 91 -0.70 -12.88 -12.46
C ASP A 91 -1.94 -12.15 -11.95
N VAL A 92 -1.71 -10.91 -11.51
CA VAL A 92 -2.75 -9.98 -11.06
C VAL A 92 -2.98 -8.86 -12.07
N ASN A 93 -2.44 -8.99 -13.29
CA ASN A 93 -2.62 -8.05 -14.38
C ASN A 93 -3.83 -8.42 -15.25
N THR A 94 -4.06 -9.72 -15.45
CA THR A 94 -5.12 -10.21 -16.33
C THR A 94 -6.52 -9.74 -15.90
N PRO A 95 -7.30 -9.07 -16.78
CA PRO A 95 -8.71 -8.77 -16.53
C PRO A 95 -9.57 -10.03 -16.51
N LEU A 96 -10.02 -10.46 -15.32
CA LEU A 96 -10.66 -11.76 -15.14
C LEU A 96 -12.07 -11.84 -15.72
N ALA A 97 -12.71 -10.70 -16.00
CA ALA A 97 -13.98 -10.68 -16.73
C ALA A 97 -13.86 -11.37 -18.11
N GLY A 98 -12.69 -11.27 -18.74
CA GLY A 98 -12.40 -11.91 -20.03
C GLY A 98 -12.45 -13.45 -19.99
N LEU A 99 -12.38 -14.07 -18.80
CA LEU A 99 -12.51 -15.51 -18.65
C LEU A 99 -13.95 -16.00 -18.88
N GLY A 100 -14.95 -15.12 -18.78
CA GLY A 100 -16.36 -15.49 -18.88
C GLY A 100 -16.83 -16.42 -17.75
N LYS A 101 -16.22 -16.28 -16.56
CA LYS A 101 -16.42 -17.13 -15.38
C LYS A 101 -16.98 -16.31 -14.21
N PRO A 102 -18.31 -16.27 -14.00
CA PRO A 102 -18.92 -15.46 -12.96
C PRO A 102 -18.46 -15.80 -11.54
N ASP A 103 -18.14 -17.07 -11.28
CA ASP A 103 -17.59 -17.55 -10.02
C ASP A 103 -16.30 -16.82 -9.62
N VAL A 104 -15.45 -16.45 -10.58
CA VAL A 104 -14.23 -15.67 -10.32
C VAL A 104 -14.56 -14.27 -9.78
N LEU A 105 -15.59 -13.61 -10.31
CA LEU A 105 -16.04 -12.28 -9.84
C LEU A 105 -16.73 -12.37 -8.47
N LEU A 106 -17.44 -13.47 -8.22
CA LEU A 106 -18.03 -13.75 -6.91
C LEU A 106 -16.95 -13.97 -5.84
N ILE A 107 -15.83 -14.63 -6.16
CA ILE A 107 -14.68 -14.69 -5.26
C ILE A 107 -14.10 -13.30 -5.01
N GLY A 108 -13.98 -12.47 -6.05
CA GLY A 108 -13.60 -11.06 -5.90
C GLY A 108 -14.53 -10.34 -4.92
N SER A 109 -15.84 -10.53 -5.04
CA SER A 109 -16.85 -9.95 -4.15
C SER A 109 -16.68 -10.41 -2.69
N LEU A 110 -16.46 -11.72 -2.48
CA LEU A 110 -16.24 -12.27 -1.15
C LEU A 110 -14.99 -11.69 -0.49
N PHE A 111 -13.91 -11.50 -1.27
CA PHE A 111 -12.69 -10.87 -0.76
C PHE A 111 -12.82 -9.36 -0.59
N GLY A 112 -13.70 -8.70 -1.34
CA GLY A 112 -14.11 -7.32 -1.09
C GLY A 112 -14.80 -7.16 0.27
N VAL A 113 -15.76 -8.05 0.58
CA VAL A 113 -16.41 -8.11 1.91
C VAL A 113 -15.41 -8.43 3.01
N PHE A 114 -14.58 -9.45 2.81
CA PHE A 114 -13.56 -9.85 3.76
C PHE A 114 -12.63 -8.67 4.08
N GLY A 115 -12.12 -8.00 3.06
CA GLY A 115 -11.26 -6.84 3.22
C GLY A 115 -11.93 -5.71 3.98
N TYR A 116 -13.17 -5.38 3.63
CA TYR A 116 -13.95 -4.35 4.33
C TYR A 116 -14.10 -4.64 5.82
N VAL A 117 -14.48 -5.87 6.19
CA VAL A 117 -14.68 -6.27 7.58
C VAL A 117 -13.36 -6.33 8.36
N VAL A 118 -12.31 -6.91 7.76
CA VAL A 118 -11.00 -7.05 8.41
C VAL A 118 -10.35 -5.69 8.63
N GLN A 119 -10.44 -4.77 7.66
CA GLN A 119 -9.90 -3.42 7.80
C GLN A 119 -10.58 -2.68 8.94
N ILE A 120 -11.92 -2.74 9.02
CA ILE A 120 -12.68 -2.17 10.14
C ILE A 120 -12.22 -2.79 11.46
N GLY A 121 -12.06 -4.12 11.51
CA GLY A 121 -11.57 -4.81 12.70
C GLY A 121 -10.22 -4.29 13.17
N ILE A 122 -9.23 -4.23 12.27
CA ILE A 122 -7.88 -3.74 12.57
C ILE A 122 -7.91 -2.29 13.04
N SER A 123 -8.65 -1.41 12.36
CA SER A 123 -8.76 0.00 12.75
C SER A 123 -9.37 0.21 14.14
N ASN A 124 -10.13 -0.74 14.67
CA ASN A 124 -10.72 -0.67 16.00
C ASN A 124 -9.88 -1.36 17.10
N ILE A 125 -8.73 -1.95 16.77
CA ILE A 125 -7.83 -2.51 17.79
C ILE A 125 -7.21 -1.35 18.58
N PRO A 126 -7.38 -1.29 19.92
CA PRO A 126 -6.83 -0.21 20.74
C PRO A 126 -5.32 -0.06 20.53
N TRP A 127 -4.87 1.19 20.44
CA TRP A 127 -3.50 1.57 20.08
C TRP A 127 -3.09 1.16 18.65
N PHE A 128 -3.11 -0.13 18.34
CA PHE A 128 -2.60 -0.67 17.08
C PHE A 128 -3.31 -0.11 15.85
N GLY A 129 -4.64 0.02 15.87
CA GLY A 129 -5.43 0.54 14.75
C GLY A 129 -5.12 1.99 14.38
N ALA A 130 -4.61 2.78 15.33
CA ALA A 130 -4.16 4.16 15.12
C ALA A 130 -2.65 4.27 14.84
N HIS A 131 -1.89 3.19 15.08
CA HIS A 131 -0.44 3.15 14.92
C HIS A 131 -0.01 2.14 13.84
N THR A 132 -0.87 1.86 12.86
CA THR A 132 -0.54 0.96 11.75
C THR A 132 -1.30 1.35 10.50
N ASP A 133 -0.82 0.88 9.34
CA ASP A 133 -1.59 0.95 8.10
C ASP A 133 -2.56 -0.23 8.01
N SER A 134 -3.78 0.00 8.49
CA SER A 134 -4.85 -1.00 8.49
C SER A 134 -5.22 -1.48 7.08
N VAL A 135 -5.09 -0.65 6.05
CA VAL A 135 -5.41 -1.02 4.66
C VAL A 135 -4.37 -2.00 4.13
N ALA A 136 -3.08 -1.66 4.25
CA ALA A 136 -1.99 -2.51 3.80
C ALA A 136 -1.93 -3.83 4.56
N LEU A 137 -2.14 -3.83 5.89
CA LEU A 137 -2.21 -5.06 6.66
C LEU A 137 -3.38 -5.95 6.18
N THR A 138 -4.53 -5.34 5.87
CA THR A 138 -5.67 -6.08 5.33
C THR A 138 -5.38 -6.69 3.97
N VAL A 139 -4.72 -5.96 3.05
CA VAL A 139 -4.29 -6.51 1.75
C VAL A 139 -3.41 -7.74 1.93
N LEU A 140 -2.44 -7.66 2.86
CA LEU A 140 -1.57 -8.79 3.18
C LEU A 140 -2.38 -9.98 3.71
N ILE A 141 -3.26 -9.77 4.68
CA ILE A 141 -4.12 -10.82 5.26
C ILE A 141 -5.03 -11.45 4.19
N SER A 142 -5.60 -10.64 3.29
CA SER A 142 -6.40 -11.12 2.16
C SER A 142 -5.57 -12.01 1.23
N GLY A 143 -4.36 -11.59 0.84
CA GLY A 143 -3.48 -12.41 -0.01
C GLY A 143 -3.03 -13.71 0.66
N LEU A 144 -2.69 -13.65 1.95
CA LEU A 144 -2.36 -14.83 2.76
C LEU A 144 -3.55 -15.81 2.84
N THR A 145 -4.75 -15.27 3.05
CA THR A 145 -5.99 -16.07 3.13
C THR A 145 -6.28 -16.70 1.76
N ALA A 146 -6.25 -15.93 0.67
CA ALA A 146 -6.47 -16.46 -0.67
C ALA A 146 -5.44 -17.55 -1.02
N ARG A 147 -4.17 -17.36 -0.65
CA ARG A 147 -3.15 -18.41 -0.79
C ARG A 147 -3.49 -19.64 0.01
N TRP A 148 -3.79 -19.50 1.31
CA TRP A 148 -4.10 -20.64 2.16
C TRP A 148 -5.29 -21.45 1.60
N VAL A 149 -6.35 -20.76 1.19
CA VAL A 149 -7.57 -21.40 0.68
C VAL A 149 -7.39 -22.00 -0.72
N PHE A 150 -6.80 -21.27 -1.67
CA PHE A 150 -6.80 -21.66 -3.10
C PHE A 150 -5.40 -21.98 -3.67
N GLY A 151 -4.33 -21.53 -3.03
CA GLY A 151 -2.95 -21.61 -3.53
C GLY A 151 -2.22 -22.93 -3.24
N GLY A 152 -2.91 -24.02 -2.97
CA GLY A 152 -2.27 -25.33 -2.75
C GLY A 152 -1.78 -25.97 -4.06
N LEU A 153 -0.58 -26.56 -4.05
CA LEU A 153 -0.02 -27.26 -5.23
C LEU A 153 -0.90 -28.44 -5.70
N LYS A 154 -1.57 -29.10 -4.77
CA LYS A 154 -2.47 -30.24 -5.05
C LYS A 154 -3.86 -29.82 -5.52
N LYS A 155 -4.11 -28.52 -5.72
CA LYS A 155 -5.44 -27.95 -6.07
C LYS A 155 -6.56 -28.44 -5.14
N GLN A 156 -6.25 -28.55 -3.85
CA GLN A 156 -7.21 -28.83 -2.79
C GLN A 156 -7.40 -27.57 -1.94
N LEU A 157 -8.63 -27.32 -1.50
CA LEU A 157 -8.92 -26.18 -0.64
C LEU A 157 -8.14 -26.30 0.68
N PHE A 158 -7.70 -25.16 1.22
CA PHE A 158 -7.01 -25.07 2.52
C PHE A 158 -5.67 -25.81 2.59
N THR A 159 -5.04 -26.07 1.45
CA THR A 159 -3.72 -26.74 1.37
C THR A 159 -2.59 -25.80 0.93
N GLY A 160 -2.88 -24.50 0.78
CA GLY A 160 -1.86 -23.51 0.45
C GLY A 160 -0.86 -23.31 1.59
N SER A 161 0.41 -23.17 1.24
CA SER A 161 1.50 -22.91 2.18
C SER A 161 2.17 -21.57 1.90
N LEU A 162 2.66 -20.90 2.95
CA LEU A 162 3.48 -19.70 2.82
C LEU A 162 4.84 -20.01 2.20
N HIS A 163 5.38 -21.18 2.53
CA HIS A 163 6.68 -21.65 2.07
C HIS A 163 6.52 -23.02 1.45
N ASN A 164 6.96 -23.15 0.20
CA ASN A 164 6.92 -24.39 -0.56
C ASN A 164 8.38 -24.86 -0.70
N PRO A 165 8.83 -25.87 0.06
CA PRO A 165 10.24 -26.31 0.05
C PRO A 165 10.77 -26.65 -1.34
N GLU A 166 9.91 -27.21 -2.19
CA GLU A 166 10.12 -27.50 -3.61
C GLU A 166 10.40 -26.27 -4.48
N LEU A 167 10.12 -25.06 -3.98
CA LEU A 167 10.43 -23.80 -4.65
C LEU A 167 11.67 -23.09 -4.08
N PHE A 168 12.31 -23.62 -3.03
CA PHE A 168 13.55 -23.08 -2.49
C PHE A 168 14.72 -23.24 -3.46
N HIS A 169 15.74 -22.40 -3.30
CA HIS A 169 16.95 -22.49 -4.11
C HIS A 169 17.61 -23.87 -3.93
N GLU A 170 17.89 -24.55 -5.05
CA GLU A 170 18.56 -25.84 -5.08
C GLU A 170 19.93 -25.73 -4.39
N ASP A 171 20.35 -26.78 -3.68
CA ASP A 171 21.63 -26.87 -2.95
C ASP A 171 21.85 -25.87 -1.81
N ALA A 172 20.82 -25.10 -1.41
CA ALA A 172 20.93 -24.14 -0.33
C ALA A 172 20.93 -24.80 1.06
N THR A 173 22.05 -24.71 1.77
CA THR A 173 22.23 -25.27 3.12
C THR A 173 21.79 -24.33 4.25
N SER A 174 21.68 -23.02 3.99
CA SER A 174 21.26 -22.01 4.97
C SER A 174 19.94 -21.35 4.56
N PHE A 175 19.16 -20.87 5.55
CA PHE A 175 17.89 -20.19 5.26
C PHE A 175 18.06 -18.91 4.40
N PRO A 176 19.04 -18.03 4.64
CA PRO A 176 19.28 -16.89 3.75
C PRO A 176 19.60 -17.29 2.31
N ALA A 177 20.31 -18.41 2.12
CA ALA A 177 20.55 -18.95 0.79
C ALA A 177 19.28 -19.51 0.14
N LYS A 178 18.41 -20.18 0.92
CA LYS A 178 17.12 -20.74 0.44
C LYS A 178 16.18 -19.67 -0.11
N ILE A 179 16.20 -18.47 0.47
CA ILE A 179 15.30 -17.36 0.09
C ILE A 179 15.94 -16.37 -0.90
N LYS A 180 17.16 -16.63 -1.39
CA LYS A 180 17.81 -15.79 -2.40
C LYS A 180 16.97 -15.74 -3.69
N PRO A 181 16.90 -14.60 -4.41
CA PRO A 181 16.27 -14.56 -5.73
C PRO A 181 16.90 -15.61 -6.66
N GLY A 182 16.07 -16.32 -7.43
CA GLY A 182 16.50 -17.40 -8.31
C GLY A 182 15.59 -17.48 -9.55
N PRO A 183 15.85 -18.41 -10.48
CA PRO A 183 15.15 -18.46 -11.76
C PRO A 183 13.63 -18.73 -11.62
N ASN A 184 13.21 -19.40 -10.53
CA ASN A 184 11.83 -19.85 -10.30
C ASN A 184 10.91 -18.78 -9.66
N GLY A 185 11.21 -17.49 -9.84
CA GLY A 185 10.34 -16.41 -9.40
C GLY A 185 11.11 -15.24 -8.81
N ARG A 186 11.04 -14.10 -9.51
CA ARG A 186 11.57 -12.81 -9.07
C ARG A 186 10.47 -11.78 -9.20
N TRP A 187 10.18 -11.05 -8.14
CA TRP A 187 9.14 -10.03 -8.14
C TRP A 187 9.52 -8.85 -9.03
N LEU A 188 10.68 -8.22 -8.77
CA LEU A 188 11.16 -7.06 -9.51
C LEU A 188 12.68 -7.18 -9.73
N GLU A 189 13.06 -7.84 -10.83
CA GLU A 189 14.46 -8.15 -11.15
C GLU A 189 15.36 -6.91 -11.26
N TRP A 190 14.77 -5.76 -11.58
CA TRP A 190 15.44 -4.48 -11.72
C TRP A 190 15.43 -3.65 -10.41
N GLN A 191 14.88 -4.17 -9.30
CA GLN A 191 14.82 -3.49 -8.00
C GLN A 191 15.23 -4.37 -6.80
N GLU A 192 15.81 -5.55 -7.02
CA GLU A 192 16.12 -6.51 -5.93
C GLU A 192 17.54 -6.39 -5.37
N LYS A 193 18.47 -5.74 -6.09
CA LYS A 193 19.89 -5.65 -5.68
C LYS A 193 20.09 -4.54 -4.65
N PRO A 194 21.06 -4.67 -3.73
CA PRO A 194 21.31 -3.64 -2.71
C PRO A 194 21.48 -2.23 -3.26
N GLY A 195 22.26 -2.05 -4.34
CA GLY A 195 22.44 -0.74 -4.96
C GLY A 195 21.15 -0.18 -5.58
N GLN A 196 20.28 -1.03 -6.14
CA GLN A 196 18.98 -0.62 -6.69
C GLN A 196 18.01 -0.22 -5.59
N LEU A 197 17.94 -1.03 -4.51
CA LEU A 197 17.13 -0.75 -3.32
C LEU A 197 17.56 0.55 -2.63
N LEU A 198 18.87 0.75 -2.46
CA LEU A 198 19.41 1.97 -1.87
C LEU A 198 19.08 3.19 -2.73
N ALA A 199 19.29 3.12 -4.05
CA ALA A 199 19.02 4.23 -4.96
C ALA A 199 17.53 4.57 -4.99
N ILE A 200 16.66 3.58 -5.18
CA ILE A 200 15.21 3.81 -5.26
C ILE A 200 14.66 4.23 -3.89
N GLY A 201 15.01 3.50 -2.83
CA GLY A 201 14.56 3.79 -1.47
C GLY A 201 14.92 5.21 -1.04
N SER A 202 16.18 5.62 -1.24
CA SER A 202 16.62 6.96 -0.83
C SER A 202 16.07 8.07 -1.72
N LEU A 203 16.24 7.99 -3.05
CA LEU A 203 15.91 9.09 -3.95
C LEU A 203 14.39 9.29 -4.09
N PHE A 204 13.63 8.21 -4.21
CA PHE A 204 12.17 8.31 -4.19
C PHE A 204 11.64 8.63 -2.78
N GLY A 205 12.38 8.24 -1.73
CA GLY A 205 12.07 8.62 -0.36
C GLY A 205 12.20 10.13 -0.14
N ILE A 206 13.32 10.72 -0.56
CA ILE A 206 13.54 12.18 -0.53
C ILE A 206 12.50 12.91 -1.38
N PHE A 207 12.23 12.42 -2.59
CA PHE A 207 11.22 12.99 -3.48
C PHE A 207 9.82 13.00 -2.84
N ALA A 208 9.41 11.88 -2.22
CA ALA A 208 8.12 11.79 -1.54
C ALA A 208 8.07 12.64 -0.26
N GLY A 209 9.16 12.67 0.52
CA GLY A 209 9.30 13.52 1.69
C GLY A 209 9.14 14.99 1.34
N PHE A 210 9.77 15.44 0.24
CA PHE A 210 9.67 16.81 -0.25
C PHE A 210 8.21 17.18 -0.54
N VAL A 211 7.53 16.42 -1.40
CA VAL A 211 6.15 16.73 -1.76
C VAL A 211 5.22 16.66 -0.54
N SER A 212 5.45 15.71 0.37
CA SER A 212 4.67 15.57 1.61
C SER A 212 4.79 16.79 2.51
N LEU A 213 6.00 17.33 2.69
CA LEU A 213 6.25 18.55 3.48
C LEU A 213 5.66 19.78 2.80
N MET A 214 5.78 19.90 1.48
CA MET A 214 5.20 21.03 0.73
C MET A 214 3.67 21.03 0.85
N LEU A 215 3.02 19.87 0.69
CA LEU A 215 1.58 19.75 0.87
C LEU A 215 1.15 20.07 2.29
N ALA A 216 1.82 19.51 3.30
CA ALA A 216 1.52 19.79 4.71
C ALA A 216 1.61 21.30 5.03
N SER A 217 2.62 21.97 4.48
CA SER A 217 2.90 23.38 4.77
C SER A 217 1.97 24.34 4.01
N GLU A 218 1.88 24.20 2.69
CA GLU A 218 1.11 25.13 1.85
C GLU A 218 -0.40 24.90 1.96
N VAL A 219 -0.85 23.65 1.92
CA VAL A 219 -2.27 23.34 2.09
C VAL A 219 -2.69 23.57 3.55
N GLY A 220 -1.83 23.27 4.52
CA GLY A 220 -2.07 23.60 5.93
C GLY A 220 -2.24 25.11 6.16
N ALA A 221 -1.38 25.93 5.55
CA ALA A 221 -1.51 27.39 5.61
C ALA A 221 -2.78 27.89 4.91
N HIS A 222 -3.20 27.25 3.82
CA HIS A 222 -4.48 27.55 3.18
C HIS A 222 -5.67 27.22 4.09
N PHE A 223 -5.64 26.07 4.76
CA PHE A 223 -6.67 25.66 5.72
C PHE A 223 -6.80 26.64 6.89
N THR A 224 -5.68 27.15 7.42
CA THR A 224 -5.73 28.22 8.44
C THR A 224 -6.52 29.44 7.94
N LYS A 225 -6.33 29.86 6.69
CA LYS A 225 -7.07 30.99 6.09
C LYS A 225 -8.56 30.70 5.94
N MET A 226 -8.94 29.43 5.80
CA MET A 226 -10.32 28.97 5.76
C MET A 226 -10.93 28.76 7.16
N GLY A 227 -10.16 28.95 8.24
CA GLY A 227 -10.60 28.65 9.61
C GLY A 227 -10.61 27.15 9.96
N LEU A 228 -9.85 26.34 9.22
CA LEU A 228 -9.69 24.90 9.44
C LEU A 228 -8.34 24.60 10.13
N ALA A 229 -8.22 23.41 10.73
CA ALA A 229 -6.99 22.97 11.39
C ALA A 229 -5.88 22.71 10.34
N ASN A 230 -4.69 23.27 10.58
CA ASN A 230 -3.58 23.26 9.62
C ASN A 230 -2.88 21.89 9.51
N ASP A 231 -2.92 21.08 10.56
CA ASP A 231 -2.37 19.74 10.65
C ASP A 231 -3.16 18.70 9.84
N LEU A 232 -4.40 19.01 9.43
CA LEU A 232 -5.19 18.14 8.55
C LEU A 232 -4.43 17.80 7.26
N ALA A 233 -3.75 18.78 6.65
CA ALA A 233 -2.94 18.57 5.46
C ALA A 233 -1.80 17.57 5.71
N ALA A 234 -1.13 17.73 6.86
CA ALA A 234 -0.08 16.81 7.28
C ALA A 234 -0.60 15.39 7.50
N SER A 235 -1.79 15.22 8.09
CA SER A 235 -2.39 13.89 8.35
C SER A 235 -2.59 13.02 7.10
N LYS A 236 -2.63 13.63 5.91
CA LYS A 236 -2.81 12.93 4.63
C LYS A 236 -1.61 13.04 3.71
N GLY A 237 -0.66 13.96 3.97
CA GLY A 237 0.41 14.42 3.08
C GLY A 237 1.18 13.31 2.35
N ASN A 238 1.44 12.20 3.05
CA ASN A 238 2.19 11.06 2.52
C ASN A 238 1.46 10.29 1.41
N SER A 239 0.13 10.41 1.32
CA SER A 239 -0.66 9.68 0.32
C SER A 239 -0.50 10.23 -1.10
N PHE A 240 -0.12 11.50 -1.29
CA PHE A 240 -0.04 12.06 -2.65
C PHE A 240 1.02 11.38 -3.52
N ALA A 241 2.25 11.26 -2.99
CA ALA A 241 3.34 10.58 -3.70
C ALA A 241 3.08 9.07 -3.89
N PHE A 242 2.34 8.46 -2.95
CA PHE A 242 1.79 7.12 -3.12
C PHE A 242 0.86 7.04 -4.33
N GLY A 243 -0.05 8.00 -4.49
CA GLY A 243 -0.99 8.05 -5.63
C GLY A 243 -0.26 8.08 -6.97
N ILE A 244 0.76 8.94 -7.10
CA ILE A 244 1.63 8.97 -8.31
C ILE A 244 2.29 7.62 -8.54
N SER A 245 2.85 7.03 -7.48
CA SER A 245 3.55 5.75 -7.56
C SER A 245 2.63 4.58 -7.90
N ALA A 246 1.37 4.63 -7.49
CA ALA A 246 0.34 3.67 -7.87
C ALA A 246 -0.03 3.80 -9.35
N VAL A 247 -0.16 5.04 -9.88
CA VAL A 247 -0.39 5.26 -11.31
C VAL A 247 0.75 4.72 -12.17
N ILE A 248 2.01 4.79 -11.71
CA ILE A 248 3.17 4.27 -12.44
C ILE A 248 3.06 2.76 -12.72
N ILE A 249 2.31 2.00 -11.91
CA ILE A 249 2.02 0.58 -12.15
C ILE A 249 1.31 0.36 -13.48
N LEU A 250 0.59 1.34 -14.02
CA LEU A 250 -0.02 1.26 -15.35
C LEU A 250 1.02 0.89 -16.43
N PHE A 251 2.22 1.45 -16.32
CA PHE A 251 3.30 1.19 -17.26
C PHE A 251 3.95 -0.18 -17.02
N LEU A 252 3.91 -0.70 -15.79
CA LEU A 252 4.31 -2.08 -15.50
C LEU A 252 3.39 -3.07 -16.21
N ILE A 253 2.08 -2.81 -16.21
CA ILE A 253 1.07 -3.66 -16.86
C ILE A 253 1.25 -3.64 -18.39
N THR A 254 1.79 -2.57 -18.98
CA THR A 254 2.12 -2.49 -20.42
C THR A 254 3.49 -3.10 -20.77
N ASN A 255 4.00 -4.02 -19.93
CA ASN A 255 5.26 -4.75 -20.11
C ASN A 255 6.50 -3.83 -20.16
N ARG A 256 6.50 -2.73 -19.41
CA ARG A 256 7.71 -1.92 -19.19
C ARG A 256 8.26 -2.17 -17.78
N ASN A 257 9.58 -2.32 -17.68
CA ASN A 257 10.27 -2.44 -16.40
C ASN A 257 10.25 -1.10 -15.69
N MET A 258 9.18 -0.88 -14.93
CA MET A 258 8.91 0.36 -14.22
C MET A 258 9.17 0.17 -12.73
N PRO A 259 9.55 1.24 -12.02
CA PRO A 259 9.74 1.12 -10.60
C PRO A 259 8.37 0.87 -9.92
N VAL A 260 8.37 0.03 -8.89
CA VAL A 260 7.28 -0.15 -7.93
C VAL A 260 7.75 0.43 -6.59
N GLN A 261 7.23 1.61 -6.26
CA GLN A 261 7.76 2.42 -5.15
C GLN A 261 6.66 3.03 -4.27
N HIS A 262 5.40 2.61 -4.42
CA HIS A 262 4.32 3.18 -3.62
C HIS A 262 4.51 2.90 -2.12
N HIS A 263 5.10 1.75 -1.73
CA HIS A 263 5.50 1.49 -0.35
C HIS A 263 6.65 2.37 0.14
N VAL A 264 7.61 2.71 -0.74
CA VAL A 264 8.70 3.64 -0.44
C VAL A 264 8.15 5.04 -0.21
N THR A 265 7.35 5.54 -1.16
CA THR A 265 6.87 6.91 -1.15
C THR A 265 5.87 7.19 -0.03
N ILE A 266 4.94 6.27 0.25
CA ILE A 266 3.99 6.44 1.38
C ILE A 266 4.69 6.43 2.73
N THR A 267 5.72 5.58 2.89
CA THR A 267 6.48 5.45 4.13
C THR A 267 7.39 6.65 4.33
N ALA A 268 8.15 7.03 3.31
CA ALA A 268 9.09 8.15 3.39
C ALA A 268 8.36 9.48 3.57
N GLY A 269 7.23 9.68 2.88
CA GLY A 269 6.37 10.84 3.09
C GLY A 269 5.86 10.91 4.53
N LEU A 270 5.43 9.78 5.10
CA LEU A 270 5.01 9.69 6.50
C LEU A 270 6.17 10.03 7.44
N GLY A 271 7.35 9.48 7.18
CA GLY A 271 8.58 9.78 7.93
C GLY A 271 8.90 11.27 7.96
N ALA A 272 8.84 11.95 6.80
CA ALA A 272 9.07 13.39 6.72
C ALA A 272 8.07 14.18 7.58
N ILE A 273 6.77 13.85 7.46
CA ILE A 273 5.69 14.53 8.17
C ILE A 273 5.79 14.33 9.68
N GLN A 274 6.10 13.11 10.13
CA GLN A 274 6.16 12.78 11.55
C GLN A 274 7.42 13.35 12.22
N PHE A 275 8.55 13.39 11.51
CA PHE A 275 9.82 13.83 12.08
C PHE A 275 10.09 15.32 11.92
N TYR A 276 9.48 16.02 10.97
CA TYR A 276 9.63 17.47 10.85
C TYR A 276 9.24 18.24 12.13
N PRO A 277 8.10 17.96 12.79
CA PRO A 277 7.78 18.53 14.09
C PRO A 277 8.84 18.27 15.16
N ILE A 278 9.36 17.04 15.21
CA ILE A 278 10.34 16.59 16.20
C ILE A 278 11.65 17.36 16.04
N VAL A 279 12.17 17.47 14.82
CA VAL A 279 13.43 18.18 14.57
C VAL A 279 13.30 19.70 14.71
N MET A 280 12.10 20.26 14.49
CA MET A 280 11.79 21.66 14.76
C MET A 280 11.68 21.97 16.26
N GLY A 281 11.30 20.98 17.08
CA GLY A 281 11.13 21.12 18.52
C GLY A 281 10.09 22.18 18.90
N ALA A 282 10.37 22.97 19.95
CA ALA A 282 9.44 23.97 20.47
C ALA A 282 9.08 25.11 19.48
N SER A 283 9.85 25.25 18.39
CA SER A 283 9.59 26.26 17.34
C SER A 283 8.66 25.75 16.24
N PHE A 284 8.16 24.53 16.35
CA PHE A 284 7.36 23.90 15.31
C PHE A 284 6.00 24.58 15.13
N ALA A 285 5.69 24.91 13.87
CA ALA A 285 4.34 25.20 13.41
C ALA A 285 4.23 24.87 11.92
N TRP A 286 3.09 24.33 11.49
CA TRP A 286 2.77 24.28 10.06
C TRP A 286 2.46 25.68 9.55
N THR A 287 3.40 26.25 8.78
CA THR A 287 3.28 27.56 8.14
C THR A 287 3.63 27.45 6.66
N SER A 288 3.21 28.43 5.87
CA SER A 288 3.64 28.52 4.47
C SER A 288 5.16 28.59 4.38
N VAL A 289 5.73 27.96 3.34
CA VAL A 289 7.16 27.96 3.05
C VAL A 289 7.67 29.37 2.74
N ALA A 290 6.80 30.30 2.36
CA ALA A 290 7.13 31.71 2.19
C ALA A 290 7.55 32.39 3.51
N THR A 291 7.15 31.85 4.67
CA THR A 291 7.54 32.37 5.99
C THR A 291 8.67 31.58 6.63
N TRP A 292 9.21 30.56 5.94
CA TRP A 292 10.29 29.74 6.48
C TRP A 292 11.61 30.52 6.51
N ASN A 293 12.21 30.58 7.69
CA ASN A 293 13.55 31.10 7.89
C ASN A 293 14.62 30.01 7.64
N SER A 294 15.90 30.37 7.71
CA SER A 294 17.00 29.44 7.49
C SER A 294 16.98 28.21 8.41
N HIS A 295 16.45 28.34 9.64
CA HIS A 295 16.31 27.21 10.56
C HIS A 295 15.24 26.23 10.08
N ALA A 296 14.06 26.72 9.69
CA ALA A 296 12.98 25.87 9.17
C ALA A 296 13.40 25.12 7.90
N TRP A 297 14.12 25.79 6.99
CA TRP A 297 14.68 25.14 5.79
C TRP A 297 15.72 24.07 6.14
N LEU A 298 16.59 24.32 7.11
CA LEU A 298 17.56 23.33 7.58
C LEU A 298 16.88 22.12 8.23
N MET A 299 15.84 22.33 9.03
CA MET A 299 15.08 21.24 9.66
C MET A 299 14.27 20.44 8.63
N ALA A 300 13.73 21.10 7.61
CA ALA A 300 13.10 20.42 6.49
C ALA A 300 14.12 19.55 5.73
N PHE A 301 15.33 20.05 5.49
CA PHE A 301 16.42 19.26 4.92
C PHE A 301 16.74 18.01 5.76
N VAL A 302 16.82 18.13 7.09
CA VAL A 302 17.00 16.97 7.98
C VAL A 302 15.83 15.98 7.86
N ALA A 303 14.60 16.47 7.83
CA ALA A 303 13.41 15.62 7.63
C ALA A 303 13.44 14.88 6.28
N LEU A 304 14.00 15.46 5.22
CA LEU A 304 14.20 14.77 3.93
C LEU A 304 15.26 13.66 4.00
N LEU A 305 16.35 13.87 4.74
CA LEU A 305 17.33 12.80 4.98
C LEU A 305 16.68 11.63 5.72
N ILE A 306 15.87 11.92 6.74
CA ILE A 306 15.07 10.92 7.47
C ILE A 306 14.10 10.20 6.53
N ALA A 307 13.43 10.92 5.64
CA ALA A 307 12.56 10.33 4.61
C ALA A 307 13.32 9.36 3.70
N GLY A 308 14.55 9.71 3.29
CA GLY A 308 15.43 8.82 2.52
C GLY A 308 15.76 7.52 3.28
N VAL A 309 16.05 7.60 4.58
CA VAL A 309 16.32 6.42 5.43
C VAL A 309 15.08 5.52 5.53
N PHE A 310 13.92 6.10 5.81
CA PHE A 310 12.67 5.33 5.87
C PHE A 310 12.25 4.76 4.51
N GLY A 311 12.59 5.43 3.41
CA GLY A 311 12.40 4.91 2.06
C GLY A 311 13.27 3.69 1.77
N ILE A 312 14.55 3.70 2.19
CA ILE A 312 15.43 2.51 2.14
C ILE A 312 14.85 1.37 2.97
N MET A 313 14.38 1.67 4.18
CA MET A 313 13.78 0.68 5.07
C MET A 313 12.56 0.01 4.43
N ALA A 314 11.64 0.80 3.86
CA ALA A 314 10.47 0.29 3.17
C ALA A 314 10.85 -0.61 1.97
N ALA A 315 11.82 -0.17 1.16
CA ALA A 315 12.31 -0.97 0.03
C ALA A 315 12.90 -2.31 0.49
N ALA A 316 13.68 -2.31 1.58
CA ALA A 316 14.26 -3.52 2.15
C ALA A 316 13.19 -4.48 2.69
N PHE A 317 12.14 -3.97 3.35
CA PHE A 317 11.03 -4.81 3.80
C PHE A 317 10.23 -5.40 2.64
N ALA A 318 10.01 -4.65 1.56
CA ALA A 318 9.33 -5.17 0.38
C ALA A 318 10.16 -6.28 -0.27
N GLU A 319 11.48 -6.11 -0.42
CA GLU A 319 12.34 -7.16 -0.94
C GLU A 319 12.35 -8.40 -0.02
N LEU A 320 12.39 -8.21 1.30
CA LEU A 320 12.31 -9.32 2.26
C LEU A 320 10.99 -10.08 2.13
N ALA A 321 9.86 -9.36 2.09
CA ALA A 321 8.53 -9.97 1.89
C ALA A 321 8.42 -10.67 0.52
N ALA A 322 9.04 -10.11 -0.51
CA ALA A 322 9.09 -10.73 -1.83
C ALA A 322 9.83 -12.07 -1.79
N ARG A 323 11.00 -12.11 -1.13
CA ARG A 323 11.80 -13.33 -0.95
C ARG A 323 11.10 -14.39 -0.11
N LEU A 324 10.43 -13.98 0.96
CA LEU A 324 9.74 -14.89 1.88
C LEU A 324 8.46 -15.45 1.26
N TRP A 325 7.64 -14.60 0.65
CA TRP A 325 6.26 -14.96 0.33
C TRP A 325 5.94 -14.91 -1.16
N TYR A 326 6.42 -13.93 -1.92
CA TYR A 326 6.08 -13.84 -3.35
C TYR A 326 6.85 -14.85 -4.21
N ASN A 327 8.19 -14.79 -4.17
CA ASN A 327 9.08 -15.54 -5.05
C ASN A 327 8.86 -17.06 -4.90
N ARG A 328 8.61 -17.52 -3.68
CA ARG A 328 8.46 -18.93 -3.30
C ARG A 328 7.00 -19.37 -3.09
N GLY A 329 6.07 -18.49 -3.45
CA GLY A 329 4.64 -18.78 -3.43
C GLY A 329 4.16 -19.38 -4.74
N THR A 330 2.97 -19.97 -4.68
CA THR A 330 2.14 -20.41 -5.81
C THR A 330 1.19 -19.31 -6.29
N SER A 331 1.11 -18.22 -5.55
CA SER A 331 0.14 -17.14 -5.75
C SER A 331 0.74 -15.77 -5.45
N HIS A 332 0.05 -14.70 -5.85
CA HIS A 332 0.43 -13.35 -5.49
C HIS A 332 0.25 -13.11 -3.98
N ILE A 333 1.33 -12.73 -3.30
CA ILE A 333 1.28 -12.04 -2.00
C ILE A 333 2.04 -10.74 -2.21
N ASP A 334 1.36 -9.62 -2.00
CA ASP A 334 1.87 -8.29 -2.31
C ASP A 334 2.99 -7.88 -1.35
N PRO A 335 4.26 -7.81 -1.79
CA PRO A 335 5.37 -7.40 -0.92
C PRO A 335 5.27 -5.94 -0.41
N PRO A 336 4.78 -4.97 -1.21
CA PRO A 336 4.50 -3.62 -0.75
C PRO A 336 3.54 -3.54 0.42
N ALA A 337 2.41 -4.27 0.40
CA ALA A 337 1.45 -4.30 1.50
C ALA A 337 2.14 -4.70 2.81
N ALA A 338 2.98 -5.74 2.79
CA ALA A 338 3.78 -6.14 3.94
C ALA A 338 4.74 -5.04 4.42
N ALA A 339 5.43 -4.39 3.48
CA ALA A 339 6.35 -3.30 3.82
C ALA A 339 5.63 -2.10 4.44
N ILE A 340 4.48 -1.69 3.90
CA ILE A 340 3.75 -0.49 4.30
C ILE A 340 3.27 -0.59 5.75
N TRP A 341 2.58 -1.66 6.15
CA TRP A 341 2.01 -1.72 7.50
C TRP A 341 3.11 -1.81 8.57
N ILE A 342 4.18 -2.58 8.32
CA ILE A 342 5.34 -2.70 9.20
C ILE A 342 6.02 -1.34 9.33
N SER A 343 6.28 -0.70 8.19
CA SER A 343 7.00 0.57 8.13
C SER A 343 6.20 1.72 8.74
N ASN A 344 4.89 1.78 8.50
CA ASN A 344 3.99 2.74 9.14
C ASN A 344 4.07 2.61 10.67
N THR A 345 3.91 1.38 11.18
CA THR A 345 3.97 1.09 12.62
C THR A 345 5.30 1.52 13.23
N ILE A 346 6.41 1.25 12.55
CA ILE A 346 7.75 1.68 12.99
C ILE A 346 7.85 3.20 13.00
N VAL A 347 7.47 3.88 11.92
CA VAL A 347 7.59 5.34 11.80
C VAL A 347 6.79 6.05 12.90
N VAL A 348 5.50 5.69 13.08
CA VAL A 348 4.64 6.35 14.06
C VAL A 348 5.06 6.02 15.50
N SER A 349 5.51 4.79 15.77
CA SER A 349 5.98 4.42 17.11
C SER A 349 7.30 5.12 17.45
N LEU A 350 8.24 5.20 16.49
CA LEU A 350 9.50 5.92 16.70
C LEU A 350 9.26 7.43 16.87
N ALA A 351 8.35 8.02 16.08
CA ALA A 351 7.98 9.42 16.24
C ALA A 351 7.39 9.68 17.63
N ALA A 352 6.44 8.86 18.08
CA ALA A 352 5.84 8.97 19.41
C ALA A 352 6.84 8.77 20.57
N LEU A 353 7.89 7.98 20.37
CA LEU A 353 8.96 7.79 21.37
C LEU A 353 9.93 8.98 21.45
N LEU A 354 10.01 9.79 20.39
CA LEU A 354 10.95 10.91 20.26
C LEU A 354 10.28 12.29 20.39
N SER A 355 8.95 12.34 20.42
CA SER A 355 8.12 13.55 20.49
C SER A 355 7.97 14.12 21.89
#